data_AF-G2Q9X2-F1
#
_entry.id   AF-G2Q9X2-F1
#
_cell.length_a   1.000
_cell.length_b   1.000
_cell.length_c   1.000
_cell.angle_alpha   90.00
_cell.angle_beta   90.00
_cell.angle_gamma   90.00
#
_symmetry.space_group_name_H-M   'P 1'
#
loop_
_entity.id
_entity.type
_entity.pdbx_description
1 polymer ?
#
loop_
_entity_poly.entity_id
_entity_poly.type
_entity_poly.pdbx_seq_one_letter_code
_entity_poly.pdbx_strand_id
1 'polypeptide(L)'
;MADPLTVIGGIAAVVQLAQAGRDFFKVLRQFARDAGGAAPAVKRFAGQVRAFSGAIEVAERTLACYCMENPESPLVAYIRRHKVLQDVDSEAKSVQAHLFILRDKVSNMHTMPLILASIQWMFKKAEILQLIPEMETVKTTLDLLITTSLLESMNRKLDSALDTNQELRKQM
;
A
#
# COMPACT_ATOMS: atom_id res chain seq x y z
N MET A 1 -22.95 -1.51 17.59
CA MET A 1 -22.82 -1.38 16.13
C MET A 1 -21.61 -0.49 15.88
N ALA A 2 -20.57 -0.98 15.19
CA ALA A 2 -19.41 -0.16 14.88
C ALA A 2 -19.66 0.54 13.53
N ASP A 3 -19.57 1.85 13.55
CA ASP A 3 -19.88 2.81 12.49
C ASP A 3 -18.99 2.57 11.25
N PRO A 4 -19.49 2.70 10.00
CA PRO A 4 -18.66 2.77 8.78
C PRO A 4 -17.41 3.65 8.90
N LEU A 5 -17.49 4.69 9.74
CA LEU A 5 -16.35 5.54 10.13
C LEU A 5 -15.17 4.77 10.75
N THR A 6 -15.42 3.63 11.41
CA THR A 6 -14.37 2.79 12.02
C THR A 6 -13.55 2.05 10.95
N VAL A 7 -14.18 1.68 9.84
CA VAL A 7 -13.51 1.06 8.68
C VAL A 7 -12.69 2.12 7.94
N ILE A 8 -13.23 3.33 7.81
CA ILE A 8 -12.53 4.50 7.25
C ILE A 8 -11.34 4.93 8.14
N GLY A 9 -11.44 4.76 9.47
CA GLY A 9 -10.35 5.07 10.40
C GLY A 9 -9.07 4.24 10.16
N GLY A 10 -9.21 2.95 9.84
CA GLY A 10 -8.07 2.07 9.52
C GLY A 10 -7.39 2.41 8.18
N ILE A 11 -8.08 3.17 7.33
CA ILE A 11 -7.58 3.59 6.03
C ILE A 11 -6.64 4.82 6.14
N ALA A 12 -6.75 5.61 7.21
CA ALA A 12 -5.95 6.83 7.37
C ALA A 12 -4.42 6.57 7.38
N ALA A 13 -3.95 5.49 8.00
CA ALA A 13 -2.53 5.14 7.98
C ALA A 13 -2.06 4.64 6.62
N VAL A 14 -2.94 3.99 5.84
CA VAL A 14 -2.65 3.56 4.47
C VAL A 14 -2.38 4.78 3.59
N VAL A 15 -3.19 5.84 3.74
CA VAL A 15 -2.97 7.14 3.05
C VAL A 15 -1.63 7.76 3.45
N GLN A 16 -1.32 7.78 4.76
CA GLN A 16 -0.06 8.34 5.25
C GLN A 16 1.16 7.54 4.80
N LEU A 17 1.03 6.21 4.71
CA LEU A 17 2.07 5.32 4.20
C LEU A 17 2.35 5.58 2.72
N ALA A 18 1.31 5.75 1.90
CA ALA A 18 1.48 6.14 0.51
C ALA A 18 2.21 7.49 0.41
N GLN A 19 1.82 8.49 1.19
CA GLN A 19 2.50 9.78 1.21
C GLN A 19 3.98 9.65 1.60
N ALA A 20 4.29 8.88 2.65
CA ALA A 20 5.66 8.62 3.07
C ALA A 20 6.49 7.93 1.96
N GLY A 21 5.88 6.97 1.26
CA GLY A 21 6.48 6.33 0.09
C GLY A 21 6.78 7.32 -1.04
N ARG A 22 5.83 8.20 -1.40
CA ARG A 22 6.05 9.26 -2.40
C ARG A 22 7.19 10.19 -2.02
N ASP A 23 7.26 10.61 -0.77
CA ASP A 23 8.28 11.54 -0.31
C ASP A 23 9.66 10.88 -0.25
N PHE A 24 9.73 9.63 0.16
CA PHE A 24 10.98 8.88 0.12
C PHE A 24 11.45 8.61 -1.33
N PHE A 25 10.53 8.30 -2.24
CA PHE A 25 10.84 8.19 -3.67
C PHE A 25 11.47 9.48 -4.22
N LYS A 26 10.96 10.66 -3.86
CA LYS A 26 11.55 11.95 -4.29
C LYS A 26 12.99 12.08 -3.81
N VAL A 27 13.24 11.76 -2.55
CA VAL A 27 14.58 11.81 -1.94
C VAL A 27 15.53 10.82 -2.61
N LEU A 28 15.11 9.57 -2.84
CA LEU A 28 15.92 8.58 -3.56
C LEU A 28 16.22 9.02 -4.99
N ARG A 29 15.26 9.64 -5.68
CA ARG A 29 15.44 10.13 -7.05
C ARG A 29 16.43 11.29 -7.12
N GLN A 30 16.43 12.17 -6.12
CA GLN A 30 17.43 13.23 -5.98
C GLN A 30 18.81 12.62 -5.71
N PHE A 31 18.91 11.76 -4.69
CA PHE A 31 20.16 11.09 -4.33
C PHE A 31 20.78 10.29 -5.49
N ALA A 32 19.96 9.66 -6.33
CA ALA A 32 20.44 8.93 -7.50
C ALA A 32 21.23 9.77 -8.51
N ARG A 33 21.14 11.12 -8.46
CA ARG A 33 21.96 12.02 -9.29
C ARG A 33 23.40 12.11 -8.80
N ASP A 34 23.59 11.97 -7.49
CA ASP A 34 24.88 12.16 -6.81
C ASP A 34 25.46 10.84 -6.27
N ALA A 35 24.75 9.73 -6.46
CA ALA A 35 25.13 8.41 -5.97
C ALA A 35 26.23 7.70 -6.80
N GLY A 36 26.80 8.36 -7.83
CA GLY A 36 27.88 7.79 -8.65
C GLY A 36 27.59 6.36 -9.12
N GLY A 37 28.48 5.42 -8.77
CA GLY A 37 28.34 4.00 -9.12
C GLY A 37 27.14 3.29 -8.48
N ALA A 38 26.58 3.83 -7.40
CA ALA A 38 25.38 3.29 -6.74
C ALA A 38 24.07 3.72 -7.42
N ALA A 39 24.10 4.71 -8.32
CA ALA A 39 22.91 5.28 -8.95
C ALA A 39 21.93 4.25 -9.57
N PRO A 40 22.37 3.17 -10.27
CA PRO A 40 21.44 2.17 -10.79
C PRO A 40 20.67 1.43 -9.69
N ALA A 41 21.34 1.08 -8.58
CA ALA A 41 20.71 0.41 -7.45
C ALA A 41 19.71 1.33 -6.73
N VAL A 42 20.08 2.59 -6.52
CA VAL A 42 19.19 3.61 -5.94
C VAL A 42 17.95 3.79 -6.80
N LYS A 43 18.09 3.91 -8.14
CA LYS A 43 16.97 4.05 -9.06
C LYS A 43 16.03 2.86 -9.05
N ARG A 44 16.58 1.63 -9.00
CA ARG A 44 15.78 0.40 -8.90
C ARG A 44 14.94 0.42 -7.62
N PHE A 45 15.56 0.74 -6.49
CA PHE A 45 14.85 0.81 -5.21
C PHE A 45 13.81 1.94 -5.17
N ALA A 46 14.13 3.12 -5.73
CA ALA A 46 13.17 4.20 -5.91
C ALA A 46 11.95 3.75 -6.73
N GLY A 47 12.17 2.95 -7.79
CA GLY A 47 11.10 2.34 -8.56
C GLY A 47 10.19 1.43 -7.74
N GLN A 48 10.77 0.60 -6.85
CA GLN A 48 10.01 -0.26 -5.94
C GLN A 48 9.17 0.55 -4.95
N VAL A 49 9.75 1.58 -4.32
CA VAL A 49 9.04 2.47 -3.39
C VAL A 49 7.89 3.20 -4.10
N ARG A 50 8.10 3.66 -5.35
CA ARG A 50 7.04 4.28 -6.15
C ARG A 50 5.91 3.30 -6.49
N ALA A 51 6.25 2.09 -6.93
CA ALA A 51 5.28 1.06 -7.26
C ALA A 51 4.45 0.66 -6.02
N PHE A 52 5.12 0.48 -4.89
CA PHE A 52 4.48 0.26 -3.58
C PHE A 52 3.51 1.40 -3.25
N SER A 53 3.97 2.65 -3.22
CA SER A 53 3.10 3.80 -2.94
C SER A 53 1.88 3.86 -3.84
N GLY A 54 2.04 3.61 -5.14
CA GLY A 54 0.92 3.59 -6.09
C GLY A 54 -0.08 2.48 -5.79
N ALA A 55 0.39 1.28 -5.44
CA ALA A 55 -0.47 0.16 -5.05
C ALA A 55 -1.26 0.49 -3.78
N ILE A 56 -0.62 1.09 -2.78
CA ILE A 56 -1.24 1.52 -1.52
C ILE A 56 -2.35 2.56 -1.77
N GLU A 57 -2.13 3.54 -2.66
CA GLU A 57 -3.16 4.53 -3.03
C GLU A 57 -4.38 3.89 -3.72
N VAL A 58 -4.14 2.96 -4.63
CA VAL A 58 -5.23 2.27 -5.34
C VAL A 58 -6.01 1.41 -4.36
N ALA A 59 -5.31 0.64 -3.52
CA ALA A 59 -5.92 -0.19 -2.50
C ALA A 59 -6.82 0.61 -1.57
N GLU A 60 -6.32 1.74 -1.10
CA GLU A 60 -7.06 2.64 -0.23
C GLU A 60 -8.39 3.05 -0.85
N ARG A 61 -8.36 3.63 -2.05
CA ARG A 61 -9.57 4.13 -2.71
C ARG A 61 -10.56 3.02 -3.03
N THR A 62 -10.06 1.89 -3.53
CA THR A 62 -10.91 0.75 -3.89
C THR A 62 -11.59 0.16 -2.66
N LEU A 63 -10.86 -0.04 -1.57
CA LEU A 63 -11.44 -0.58 -0.34
C LEU A 63 -12.38 0.40 0.35
N ALA A 64 -12.04 1.70 0.37
CA ALA A 64 -12.93 2.74 0.90
C ALA A 64 -14.27 2.76 0.15
N CYS A 65 -14.22 2.82 -1.18
CA CYS A 65 -15.41 2.81 -2.03
C CYS A 65 -16.24 1.55 -1.80
N TYR A 66 -15.60 0.38 -1.82
CA TYR A 66 -16.28 -0.89 -1.62
C TYR A 66 -16.97 -1.00 -0.25
N CYS A 67 -16.27 -0.60 0.82
CA CYS A 67 -16.82 -0.66 2.18
C CYS A 67 -17.98 0.31 2.38
N MET A 68 -17.96 1.47 1.73
CA MET A 68 -19.07 2.43 1.76
C MET A 68 -20.28 1.95 0.98
N GLU A 69 -20.07 1.35 -0.19
CA GLU A 69 -21.14 0.85 -1.06
C GLU A 69 -21.75 -0.47 -0.55
N ASN A 70 -20.96 -1.28 0.19
CA ASN A 70 -21.35 -2.62 0.63
C ASN A 70 -21.12 -2.82 2.14
N PRO A 71 -21.74 -2.02 3.03
CA PRO A 71 -21.46 -2.09 4.48
C PRO A 71 -21.84 -3.44 5.12
N GLU A 72 -22.79 -4.15 4.51
CA GLU A 72 -23.28 -5.48 4.94
C GLU A 72 -22.63 -6.64 4.18
N SER A 73 -21.52 -6.39 3.47
CA SER A 73 -20.79 -7.45 2.78
C SER A 73 -20.17 -8.47 3.77
N PRO A 74 -20.19 -9.78 3.46
CA PRO A 74 -19.42 -10.77 4.21
C PRO A 74 -17.94 -10.41 4.35
N LEU A 75 -17.32 -9.84 3.31
CA LEU A 75 -15.95 -9.33 3.40
C LEU A 75 -15.85 -8.17 4.40
N VAL A 76 -16.75 -7.19 4.38
CA VAL A 76 -16.74 -6.08 5.34
C VAL A 76 -16.96 -6.58 6.77
N ALA A 77 -17.85 -7.57 6.95
CA ALA A 77 -18.06 -8.23 8.23
C ALA A 77 -16.80 -8.98 8.71
N TYR A 78 -16.10 -9.66 7.80
CA TYR A 78 -14.83 -10.34 8.08
C TYR A 78 -13.74 -9.34 8.50
N ILE A 79 -13.53 -8.29 7.71
CA ILE A 79 -12.56 -7.21 7.99
C ILE A 79 -12.81 -6.63 9.39
N ARG A 80 -14.08 -6.39 9.74
CA ARG A 80 -14.50 -5.86 11.03
C ARG A 80 -14.25 -6.84 12.17
N ARG A 81 -14.68 -8.09 12.01
CA ARG A 81 -14.57 -9.13 13.03
C ARG A 81 -13.12 -9.47 13.36
N HIS A 82 -12.28 -9.55 12.34
CA HIS A 82 -10.88 -9.93 12.47
C HIS A 82 -9.95 -8.72 12.59
N LYS A 83 -10.49 -7.49 12.62
CA LYS A 83 -9.71 -6.25 12.76
C LYS A 83 -8.58 -6.13 11.74
N VAL A 84 -8.79 -6.65 10.53
CA VAL A 84 -7.75 -6.74 9.49
C VAL A 84 -7.13 -5.38 9.18
N LEU A 85 -7.94 -4.31 9.15
CA LEU A 85 -7.44 -2.95 8.91
C LEU A 85 -6.62 -2.39 10.09
N GLN A 86 -6.79 -2.89 11.32
CA GLN A 86 -5.94 -2.52 12.46
C GLN A 86 -4.56 -3.18 12.36
N ASP A 87 -4.51 -4.42 11.92
CA ASP A 87 -3.25 -5.11 11.67
C ASP A 87 -2.48 -4.43 10.53
N VAL A 88 -3.19 -4.10 9.43
CA VAL A 88 -2.64 -3.31 8.32
C VAL A 88 -2.18 -1.92 8.79
N ASP A 89 -2.92 -1.24 9.67
CA ASP A 89 -2.53 0.05 10.24
C ASP A 89 -1.23 -0.06 11.06
N SER A 90 -1.09 -1.11 11.87
CA SER A 90 0.14 -1.37 12.65
C SER A 90 1.34 -1.63 11.74
N GLU A 91 1.19 -2.50 10.74
CA GLU A 91 2.25 -2.78 9.77
C GLU A 91 2.59 -1.54 8.93
N ALA A 92 1.58 -0.79 8.47
CA ALA A 92 1.74 0.46 7.74
C ALA A 92 2.54 1.49 8.55
N LYS A 93 2.24 1.66 9.84
CA LYS A 93 2.99 2.56 10.73
C LYS A 93 4.45 2.12 10.89
N SER A 94 4.70 0.82 11.00
CA SER A 94 6.07 0.28 11.06
C SER A 94 6.85 0.62 9.78
N VAL A 95 6.28 0.32 8.61
CA VAL A 95 6.89 0.64 7.31
C VAL A 95 7.10 2.14 7.16
N GLN A 96 6.11 2.95 7.57
CA GLN A 96 6.18 4.41 7.54
C GLN A 96 7.34 4.93 8.40
N ALA A 97 7.51 4.42 9.62
CA ALA A 97 8.61 4.81 10.50
C ALA A 97 9.97 4.47 9.87
N HIS A 98 10.13 3.27 9.29
CA HIS A 98 11.34 2.89 8.58
C HIS A 98 11.60 3.75 7.35
N LEU A 99 10.57 4.09 6.57
CA LEU A 99 10.66 5.02 5.44
C LEU A 99 11.17 6.40 5.88
N PHE A 100 10.66 6.93 7.01
CA PHE A 100 11.13 8.21 7.54
C PHE A 100 12.60 8.17 7.98
N ILE A 101 12.98 7.14 8.75
CA ILE A 101 14.37 6.96 9.21
C ILE A 101 15.32 6.86 8.01
N LEU A 102 14.96 6.09 6.99
CA LEU A 102 15.77 5.94 5.78
C LEU A 102 15.79 7.22 4.95
N ARG A 103 14.68 7.95 4.88
CA ARG A 103 14.60 9.24 4.19
C ARG A 103 15.60 10.23 4.79
N ASP A 104 15.63 10.38 6.10
CA ASP A 104 16.55 11.31 6.76
C ASP A 104 18.00 10.90 6.54
N LYS A 105 18.29 9.59 6.63
CA LYS A 105 19.61 9.03 6.32
C LYS A 105 20.05 9.33 4.89
N VAL A 106 19.19 9.09 3.89
CA VAL A 106 19.51 9.33 2.48
C VAL A 106 19.61 10.84 2.16
N SER A 107 18.76 11.67 2.78
CA SER A 107 18.84 13.13 2.64
C SER A 107 20.18 13.66 3.12
N ASN A 108 20.71 13.13 4.22
CA ASN A 108 22.04 13.51 4.72
C ASN A 108 23.17 13.07 3.77
N MET A 109 23.02 11.93 3.09
CA MET A 109 24.02 11.45 2.11
C MET A 109 24.12 12.35 0.87
N HIS A 110 23.06 13.07 0.50
CA HIS A 110 23.07 14.00 -0.62
C HIS A 110 24.06 15.16 -0.42
N THR A 111 24.37 15.52 0.83
CA THR A 111 25.34 16.57 1.15
C THR A 111 26.80 16.11 1.12
N MET A 112 27.04 14.81 0.91
CA MET A 112 28.38 14.21 0.98
C MET A 112 29.08 14.19 -0.38
N PRO A 113 30.43 14.17 -0.40
CA PRO A 113 31.21 13.91 -1.61
C PRO A 113 30.81 12.57 -2.28
N LEU A 114 30.76 12.56 -3.61
CA LEU A 114 30.23 11.46 -4.45
C LEU A 114 30.74 10.05 -4.07
N ILE A 115 32.03 9.95 -3.73
CA ILE A 115 32.69 8.68 -3.36
C ILE A 115 32.20 8.19 -1.99
N LEU A 116 32.08 9.11 -1.01
CA LEU A 116 31.60 8.79 0.32
C LEU A 116 30.11 8.41 0.30
N ALA A 117 29.31 9.12 -0.49
CA ALA A 117 27.90 8.79 -0.72
C ALA A 117 27.72 7.37 -1.29
N SER A 118 28.56 6.97 -2.26
CA SER A 118 28.52 5.64 -2.86
C SER A 118 28.88 4.53 -1.86
N ILE A 119 29.91 4.76 -1.04
CA ILE A 119 30.36 3.82 0.00
C ILE A 119 29.30 3.69 1.10
N GLN A 120 28.75 4.81 1.56
CA GLN A 120 27.74 4.81 2.61
C GLN A 120 26.44 4.13 2.13
N TRP A 121 26.06 4.30 0.86
CA TRP A 121 24.98 3.53 0.26
C TRP A 121 25.24 2.02 0.33
N MET A 122 26.46 1.55 0.05
CA MET A 122 26.78 0.12 0.15
C MET A 122 26.59 -0.42 1.58
N PHE A 123 27.00 0.33 2.60
CA PHE A 123 26.78 -0.05 3.99
C PHE A 123 25.30 -0.01 4.41
N LYS A 124 24.52 0.89 3.83
CA LYS A 124 23.09 1.06 4.13
C LYS A 124 22.16 0.22 3.26
N LYS A 125 22.67 -0.37 2.18
CA LYS A 125 21.91 -1.22 1.26
C LYS A 125 21.20 -2.37 1.98
N ALA A 126 21.84 -3.00 2.98
CA ALA A 126 21.23 -4.10 3.73
C ALA A 126 19.98 -3.66 4.49
N GLU A 127 20.05 -2.52 5.18
CA GLU A 127 18.94 -1.90 5.91
C GLU A 127 17.80 -1.48 4.96
N ILE A 128 18.16 -0.96 3.78
CA ILE A 128 17.20 -0.57 2.74
C ILE A 128 16.50 -1.79 2.13
N LEU A 129 17.21 -2.91 1.94
CA LEU A 129 16.64 -4.15 1.41
C LEU A 129 15.69 -4.83 2.39
N GLN A 130 15.84 -4.60 3.70
CA GLN A 130 14.90 -5.09 4.73
C GLN A 130 13.54 -4.41 4.64
N LEU A 131 13.46 -3.21 4.07
CA LEU A 131 12.17 -2.52 3.87
C LEU A 131 11.31 -3.20 2.78
N ILE A 132 11.94 -3.91 1.84
CA ILE A 132 11.22 -4.59 0.75
C ILE A 132 10.22 -5.63 1.26
N PRO A 133 10.60 -6.63 2.09
CA PRO A 133 9.64 -7.60 2.59
C PRO A 133 8.53 -6.98 3.44
N GLU A 134 8.81 -5.92 4.20
CA GLU A 134 7.77 -5.21 4.97
C GLU A 134 6.76 -4.50 4.05
N MET A 135 7.24 -3.80 3.02
CA MET A 135 6.38 -3.21 1.98
C MET A 135 5.54 -4.27 1.26
N GLU A 136 6.13 -5.41 0.91
CA GLU A 136 5.41 -6.49 0.22
C GLU A 136 4.36 -7.16 1.12
N THR A 137 4.58 -7.21 2.44
CA THR A 137 3.59 -7.74 3.39
C THR A 137 2.32 -6.89 3.37
N VAL A 138 2.46 -5.58 3.58
CA VAL A 138 1.31 -4.64 3.57
C VAL A 138 0.60 -4.67 2.21
N LYS A 139 1.38 -4.63 1.12
CA LYS A 139 0.85 -4.67 -0.25
C LYS A 139 0.06 -5.95 -0.50
N THR A 140 0.60 -7.11 -0.14
CA THR A 140 -0.06 -8.41 -0.37
C THR A 140 -1.38 -8.51 0.40
N THR A 141 -1.41 -8.05 1.65
CA THR A 141 -2.63 -8.03 2.46
C THR A 141 -3.71 -7.16 1.81
N LEU A 142 -3.33 -5.97 1.33
CA LEU A 142 -4.25 -5.07 0.64
C LEU A 142 -4.72 -5.61 -0.72
N ASP A 143 -3.82 -6.18 -1.51
CA ASP A 143 -4.15 -6.80 -2.80
C ASP A 143 -5.14 -7.97 -2.63
N LEU A 144 -5.00 -8.74 -1.54
CA LEU A 144 -5.94 -9.83 -1.21
C LEU A 144 -7.32 -9.27 -0.88
N LEU A 145 -7.41 -8.19 -0.10
CA LEU A 145 -8.68 -7.53 0.21
C LEU A 145 -9.35 -6.98 -1.06
N ILE A 146 -8.59 -6.34 -1.95
CA ILE A 146 -9.11 -5.83 -3.24
C ILE A 146 -9.60 -6.98 -4.11
N THR A 147 -8.80 -8.03 -4.26
CA THR A 147 -9.16 -9.17 -5.12
C THR A 147 -10.43 -9.85 -4.59
N THR A 148 -10.54 -9.98 -3.27
CA THR A 148 -11.73 -10.54 -2.63
C THR A 148 -12.94 -9.62 -2.82
N SER A 149 -12.77 -8.30 -2.71
CA SER A 149 -13.87 -7.35 -2.90
C SER A 149 -14.39 -7.36 -4.34
N LEU A 150 -13.48 -7.42 -5.32
CA LEU A 150 -13.82 -7.54 -6.74
C LEU A 150 -14.57 -8.85 -7.03
N LEU A 151 -14.10 -9.96 -6.47
CA LEU A 151 -14.76 -11.26 -6.63
C LEU A 151 -16.17 -11.24 -6.03
N GLU A 152 -16.34 -10.66 -4.85
CA GLU A 152 -17.66 -10.53 -4.22
C GLU A 152 -18.60 -9.64 -5.06
N SER A 153 -18.11 -8.51 -5.59
CA SER A 153 -18.87 -7.66 -6.50
C SER A 153 -19.29 -8.38 -7.78
N MET A 154 -18.43 -9.22 -8.35
CA MET A 154 -18.74 -10.00 -9.55
C MET A 154 -19.82 -11.05 -9.26
N ASN A 155 -19.70 -11.79 -8.15
CA ASN A 155 -20.69 -12.79 -7.75
C ASN A 155 -22.08 -12.16 -7.52
N ARG A 156 -22.15 -11.03 -6.80
CA ARG A 156 -23.41 -10.31 -6.58
C ARG A 156 -24.08 -9.87 -7.88
N LYS A 157 -23.30 -9.37 -8.85
CA LYS A 157 -23.82 -8.99 -10.17
C LYS A 157 -24.35 -10.19 -10.95
N LEU A 158 -23.68 -11.34 -10.83
CA LEU A 158 -24.11 -12.57 -11.47
C LEU A 158 -25.42 -13.09 -10.86
N ASP A 159 -25.52 -13.12 -9.53
CA ASP A 159 -26.73 -13.56 -8.82
C ASP A 159 -27.94 -12.68 -9.19
N SER A 160 -27.75 -11.35 -9.16
CA SER A 160 -28.81 -10.40 -9.57
C SER A 160 -29.26 -10.59 -11.02
N ALA A 161 -28.34 -10.89 -11.94
CA ALA A 161 -28.67 -11.14 -13.34
C ALA A 161 -29.41 -12.48 -13.53
N LEU A 162 -29.09 -13.50 -12.73
CA LEU A 162 -29.80 -14.79 -12.73
C LEU A 162 -31.22 -14.64 -12.20
N ASP A 163 -31.40 -13.92 -11.09
CA ASP A 163 -32.71 -13.68 -10.49
C ASP A 163 -33.63 -12.91 -11.44
N THR A 164 -33.11 -11.85 -12.08
CA THR A 164 -33.86 -11.07 -13.08
C THR A 164 -34.32 -11.96 -14.25
N ASN A 165 -33.46 -12.85 -14.74
CA ASN A 165 -33.81 -13.78 -15.80
C ASN A 165 -34.86 -14.82 -15.37
N GLN A 166 -34.82 -15.27 -14.11
CA GLN A 166 -35.83 -16.19 -13.58
C GLN A 166 -37.19 -15.52 -13.42
N GLU A 167 -37.24 -14.25 -13.00
CA GLU A 167 -38.48 -13.48 -12.89
C GLU A 167 -39.12 -13.25 -14.27
N LEU A 168 -38.33 -12.85 -15.27
CA LEU A 168 -38.83 -12.68 -16.65
C LEU A 168 -39.40 -13.98 -17.20
N ARG A 169 -38.79 -15.14 -16.90
CA ARG A 169 -39.30 -16.46 -17.31
C ARG A 169 -40.58 -16.89 -16.59
N LYS A 170 -40.86 -16.38 -15.40
CA LYS A 170 -42.11 -16.67 -14.67
C LYS A 170 -43.28 -15.81 -15.13
N GLN A 171 -43.01 -14.72 -15.86
CA GLN A 171 -44.02 -13.79 -16.37
C GLN A 171 -44.46 -14.08 -17.82
N MET A 172 -43.76 -14.98 -18.52
CA MET A 172 -44.13 -15.51 -19.84
C MET A 172 -44.92 -16.82 -19.71
#